data_AF-A0A946KQF3-F1
#
_entry.id   AF-A0A946KQF3-F1
#
_cell.length_a   1.000
_cell.length_b   1.000
_cell.length_c   1.000
_cell.angle_alpha   90.00
_cell.angle_beta   90.00
_cell.angle_gamma   90.00
#
_symmetry.space_group_name_H-M   'P 1'
#
loop_
_entity.id
_entity.type
_entity.pdbx_description
1 polymer ?
#
loop_
_entity_poly.entity_id
_entity_poly.type
_entity_poly.pdbx_seq_one_letter_code
_entity_poly.pdbx_strand_id
1 'polypeptide(L)'
;MRELLLVLSIVLSVNVNAQTTDWVKSFGGSASDKGISIGVDSLGFIYCSGYFNNEATFGNITLTNQNLSTWGNNKENFVFKMDSLGNVL
;
A
#
# COMPACT_ATOMS: atom_id res chain seq x y z
N MET A 1 21.23 48.46 2.76
CA MET A 1 21.26 47.21 3.56
C MET A 1 19.87 46.59 3.77
N ARG A 2 18.80 47.37 4.06
CA ARG A 2 17.43 46.83 4.23
C ARG A 2 16.86 46.11 3.00
N GLU A 3 16.99 46.70 1.82
CA GLU A 3 16.54 46.08 0.56
C GLU A 3 17.33 44.81 0.21
N LEU A 4 18.63 44.78 0.55
CA LEU A 4 19.51 43.64 0.29
C LEU A 4 19.11 42.41 1.14
N LEU A 5 18.70 42.64 2.39
CA LEU A 5 18.22 41.58 3.29
C LEU A 5 16.90 40.98 2.79
N LEU A 6 15.99 41.80 2.26
CA LEU A 6 14.69 41.35 1.76
C LEU A 6 14.84 40.50 0.49
N VAL A 7 15.69 40.94 -0.44
CA VAL A 7 16.02 40.17 -1.65
C VAL A 7 16.68 38.85 -1.28
N LEU A 8 17.61 38.83 -0.32
CA LEU A 8 18.29 37.61 0.11
C LEU A 8 17.31 36.59 0.72
N SER A 9 16.33 37.05 1.51
CA SER A 9 15.30 36.16 2.09
C SER A 9 14.36 35.54 1.05
N ILE A 10 14.08 36.24 -0.06
CA ILE A 10 13.23 35.73 -1.14
C ILE A 10 14.00 34.75 -2.04
N VAL A 11 15.32 34.94 -2.20
CA VAL A 11 16.17 34.07 -3.02
C VAL A 11 16.61 32.80 -2.26
N LEU A 12 16.63 32.85 -0.92
CA LEU A 12 16.96 31.71 -0.04
C LEU A 12 15.75 30.88 0.40
N SER A 13 14.53 31.17 -0.09
CA SER A 13 13.36 30.39 0.28
C SER A 13 13.44 28.98 -0.32
N VAL A 14 13.52 27.97 0.55
CA VAL A 14 13.45 26.56 0.15
C VAL A 14 12.00 26.14 -0.05
N ASN A 15 11.69 25.59 -1.23
CA ASN A 15 10.39 24.97 -1.47
C ASN A 15 10.31 23.67 -0.65
N VAL A 16 9.52 23.68 0.41
CA VAL A 16 9.16 22.47 1.17
C VAL A 16 7.81 21.97 0.64
N ASN A 17 7.84 20.85 -0.08
CA ASN A 17 6.62 20.19 -0.51
C ASN A 17 6.05 19.35 0.63
N ALA A 18 4.73 19.37 0.80
CA ALA A 18 4.04 18.41 1.65
C ALA A 18 4.08 17.02 0.99
N GLN A 19 3.81 15.98 1.79
CA GLN A 19 3.65 14.64 1.27
C GLN A 19 2.49 14.59 0.25
N THR A 20 2.74 14.00 -0.91
CA THR A 20 1.73 13.73 -1.94
C THR A 20 1.20 12.31 -1.83
N THR A 21 -0.02 12.09 -2.32
CA THR A 21 -0.55 10.73 -2.52
C THR A 21 -0.16 10.26 -3.92
N ASP A 22 0.94 9.51 -4.01
CA ASP A 22 1.44 9.05 -5.31
C ASP A 22 0.53 7.99 -5.92
N TRP A 23 0.01 7.08 -5.09
CA TRP A 23 -0.95 6.05 -5.51
C TRP A 23 -1.78 5.53 -4.33
N VAL A 24 -2.93 4.93 -4.66
CA VAL A 24 -3.75 4.13 -3.75
C VAL A 24 -4.09 2.82 -4.46
N LYS A 25 -3.92 1.68 -3.78
CA LYS A 25 -4.29 0.36 -4.29
C LYS A 25 -5.31 -0.27 -3.35
N SER A 26 -6.27 -0.97 -3.95
CA SER A 26 -7.22 -1.83 -3.23
C SER A 26 -6.99 -3.27 -3.65
N PHE A 27 -7.06 -4.17 -2.69
CA PHE A 27 -6.88 -5.62 -2.90
C PHE A 27 -7.97 -6.38 -2.14
N GLY A 28 -8.18 -7.63 -2.51
CA GLY A 28 -9.24 -8.49 -1.96
C GLY A 28 -10.15 -9.05 -3.04
N GLY A 29 -11.28 -9.59 -2.62
CA GLY A 29 -12.33 -10.11 -3.48
C GLY A 29 -13.73 -9.68 -3.04
N SER A 30 -14.72 -10.46 -3.45
CA SER A 30 -16.14 -10.14 -3.21
C SER A 30 -16.64 -10.52 -1.81
N ALA A 31 -15.90 -11.39 -1.10
CA ALA A 31 -16.24 -11.83 0.24
C ALA A 31 -15.54 -10.99 1.32
N SER A 32 -15.74 -11.34 2.59
CA SER A 32 -15.14 -10.58 3.70
C SER A 32 -13.63 -10.80 3.77
N ASP A 33 -12.86 -9.74 3.56
CA ASP A 33 -11.40 -9.76 3.68
C ASP A 33 -10.93 -8.81 4.79
N LYS A 34 -9.72 -9.05 5.32
CA LYS A 34 -9.12 -8.16 6.31
C LYS A 34 -7.61 -8.14 6.20
N GLY A 35 -7.05 -6.94 6.03
CA GLY A 35 -5.64 -6.66 6.29
C GLY A 35 -5.34 -6.65 7.79
N ILE A 36 -4.25 -7.29 8.19
CA ILE A 36 -3.82 -7.43 9.58
C ILE A 36 -2.56 -6.60 9.86
N SER A 37 -1.60 -6.63 8.94
CA SER A 37 -0.33 -5.91 9.13
C SER A 37 0.21 -5.38 7.80
N ILE A 38 0.95 -4.28 7.89
CA ILE A 38 1.74 -3.72 6.81
C ILE A 38 3.13 -3.34 7.36
N GLY A 39 4.17 -3.59 6.58
CA GLY A 39 5.55 -3.22 6.92
C GLY A 39 6.37 -2.92 5.67
N VAL A 40 7.45 -2.16 5.84
CA VAL A 40 8.36 -1.77 4.74
C VAL A 40 9.78 -2.13 5.12
N ASP A 41 10.54 -2.74 4.21
CA ASP A 41 11.96 -3.03 4.43
C ASP A 41 12.87 -1.86 4.03
N SER A 42 14.18 -1.98 4.29
CA SER A 42 15.15 -0.93 3.97
C SER A 42 15.36 -0.69 2.47
N LEU A 43 14.85 -1.58 1.62
CA LEU A 43 14.89 -1.44 0.16
C LEU A 43 13.61 -0.79 -0.39
N GLY A 44 12.65 -0.47 0.48
CA GLY A 44 11.38 0.15 0.09
C GLY A 44 10.34 -0.84 -0.41
N PHE A 45 10.55 -2.15 -0.24
CA PHE A 45 9.48 -3.11 -0.51
C PHE A 45 8.48 -3.14 0.63
N ILE A 46 7.22 -3.25 0.27
CA ILE A 46 6.09 -3.22 1.19
C ILE A 46 5.53 -4.64 1.30
N TYR A 47 5.25 -5.08 2.52
CA TYR A 47 4.72 -6.40 2.82
C TYR A 47 3.39 -6.22 3.54
N CYS A 48 2.35 -6.87 3.02
CA CYS A 48 1.01 -6.84 3.59
C CYS A 48 0.60 -8.26 3.95
N SER A 49 -0.06 -8.43 5.08
CA SER A 49 -0.61 -9.72 5.51
C SER A 49 -2.04 -9.59 6.00
N GLY A 50 -2.75 -10.70 5.98
CA GLY A 50 -4.09 -10.77 6.52
C GLY A 50 -4.79 -12.07 6.16
N TYR A 51 -6.12 -12.00 6.06
CA TYR A 51 -6.93 -13.12 5.62
C TYR A 51 -7.95 -12.69 4.57
N PHE A 52 -8.32 -13.64 3.72
CA PHE A 52 -9.34 -13.49 2.70
C PHE A 52 -10.34 -14.66 2.75
N ASN A 53 -11.53 -14.44 2.22
CA ASN A 53 -12.54 -15.50 2.04
C ASN A 53 -12.74 -15.78 0.55
N ASN A 54 -12.97 -17.05 0.21
CA ASN A 54 -13.27 -17.54 -1.14
C ASN A 54 -12.20 -17.25 -2.20
N GLU A 55 -12.05 -16.01 -2.63
CA GLU A 55 -11.08 -15.57 -3.61
C GLU A 55 -10.67 -14.13 -3.32
N ALA A 56 -9.39 -13.82 -3.49
CA ALA A 56 -8.88 -12.46 -3.42
C ALA A 56 -7.81 -12.21 -4.48
N THR A 57 -7.85 -11.01 -5.08
CA THR A 57 -6.88 -10.59 -6.08
C THR A 57 -5.94 -9.51 -5.52
N PHE A 58 -4.65 -9.75 -5.73
CA PHE A 58 -3.54 -8.88 -5.35
C PHE A 58 -2.75 -8.54 -6.61
N GLY A 59 -3.05 -7.39 -7.22
CA GLY A 59 -2.49 -7.04 -8.53
C GLY A 59 -2.93 -8.02 -9.61
N ASN A 60 -1.98 -8.73 -10.23
CA ASN A 60 -2.24 -9.74 -11.26
C ASN A 60 -2.31 -11.17 -10.69
N ILE A 61 -2.18 -11.34 -9.38
CA ILE A 61 -2.20 -12.65 -8.71
C ILE A 61 -3.54 -12.83 -8.03
N THR A 62 -4.24 -13.92 -8.35
CA THR A 62 -5.48 -14.31 -7.68
C THR A 62 -5.23 -15.53 -6.81
N LEU A 63 -5.59 -15.43 -5.54
CA LEU A 63 -5.59 -16.54 -4.60
C LEU A 63 -7.02 -17.05 -4.44
N THR A 64 -7.23 -18.35 -4.67
CA THR A 64 -8.52 -19.00 -4.51
C THR A 64 -8.45 -20.01 -3.37
N ASN A 65 -9.35 -19.87 -2.38
CA ASN A 65 -9.55 -20.85 -1.34
C ASN A 65 -10.23 -22.09 -1.93
N GLN A 66 -9.50 -23.20 -1.99
CA GLN A 66 -9.98 -24.48 -2.52
C GLN A 66 -10.86 -25.26 -1.53
N ASN A 67 -10.84 -24.91 -0.25
CA ASN A 67 -11.54 -25.60 0.83
C ASN A 67 -12.72 -24.76 1.33
N LEU A 68 -13.70 -24.52 0.46
CA LEU A 68 -14.91 -23.80 0.82
C LEU A 68 -15.75 -24.64 1.79
N SER A 69 -16.07 -24.09 2.96
CA SER A 69 -17.07 -24.70 3.84
C SER A 69 -18.45 -24.61 3.18
N THR A 70 -19.40 -25.44 3.63
CA THR A 70 -20.79 -25.41 3.16
C THR A 70 -21.44 -24.02 3.30
N TRP A 71 -20.90 -23.16 4.17
CA TRP A 71 -21.38 -21.81 4.44
C TRP A 71 -20.55 -20.69 3.76
N GLY A 72 -19.52 -21.04 2.97
CA GLY A 72 -18.78 -20.11 2.11
C GLY A 72 -17.94 -19.05 2.83
N ASN A 73 -17.45 -19.36 4.03
CA ASN A 73 -16.83 -18.39 4.96
C ASN A 73 -15.52 -18.89 5.60
N ASN A 74 -14.85 -19.85 4.95
CA ASN A 74 -13.51 -20.27 5.38
C ASN A 74 -12.48 -19.21 4.99
N LYS A 75 -11.72 -18.78 6.01
CA LYS A 75 -10.67 -17.77 5.88
C LYS A 75 -9.34 -18.46 5.61
N GLU A 76 -8.64 -17.98 4.60
CA GLU A 76 -7.24 -18.34 4.33
C GLU A 76 -6.33 -17.16 4.59
N ASN A 77 -5.10 -17.44 5.01
CA ASN A 77 -4.11 -16.40 5.26
C ASN A 77 -3.44 -16.00 3.95
N PHE A 78 -3.08 -14.73 3.84
CA PHE A 78 -2.21 -14.24 2.78
C PHE A 78 -1.05 -13.45 3.34
N VAL A 79 0.05 -13.47 2.58
CA VAL A 79 1.14 -12.50 2.65
C VAL A 79 1.51 -12.18 1.21
N PHE A 80 1.61 -10.91 0.87
CA PHE A 80 2.14 -10.48 -0.43
C PHE A 80 3.15 -9.35 -0.27
N LYS A 81 3.98 -9.20 -1.30
CA LYS A 81 5.02 -8.18 -1.41
C LYS A 81 4.68 -7.24 -2.56
N MET A 82 4.99 -5.96 -2.43
CA MET A 82 4.94 -4.99 -3.52
C MET A 82 6.16 -4.06 -3.50
N ASP A 83 6.47 -3.47 -4.65
CA ASP A 83 7.48 -2.42 -4.76
C ASP A 83 6.96 -1.06 -4.24
N SER A 84 7.84 -0.05 -4.21
CA SER A 84 7.50 1.31 -3.77
C SER A 84 6.51 2.04 -4.69
N LEU A 85 6.27 1.51 -5.89
CA LEU A 85 5.29 2.02 -6.85
C LEU A 85 3.94 1.29 -6.73
N GLY A 86 3.82 0.34 -5.79
CA GLY A 86 2.59 -0.41 -5.51
C GLY A 86 2.33 -1.54 -6.51
N ASN A 87 3.35 -2.04 -7.22
CA ASN A 87 3.23 -3.23 -8.06
C ASN A 87 3.46 -4.48 -7.20
N VAL A 88 2.50 -5.41 -7.23
CA VAL A 88 2.60 -6.70 -6.52
C VAL A 88 3.64 -7.60 -7.22
N LEU A 89 4.46 -8.27 -6.42
CA LEU A 89 5.58 -9.12 -6.84
C LEU A 89 5.35 -10.59 -6.48
#